data_AF-A0ABD0PL70-F1
#
_entry.id   AF-A0ABD0PL70-F1
#
_cell.length_a   1.000
_cell.length_b   1.000
_cell.length_c   1.000
_cell.angle_alpha   90.00
_cell.angle_beta   90.00
_cell.angle_gamma   90.00
#
_symmetry.space_group_name_H-M   'P 1'
#
loop_
_entity.id
_entity.type
_entity.pdbx_description
1 polymer ?
#
loop_
_entity_poly.entity_id
_entity_poly.type
_entity_poly.pdbx_seq_one_letter_code
_entity_poly.pdbx_strand_id
1 'polypeptide(L)' 'YKWFKDLNLRWYALPAVSNMLLEVGGLEFPACPFNGWYLGTEIGVRDFCDSQRYNVLE' A
#
# COMPACT_ATOMS: atom_id res chain seq x y z
N TYR A 1 -11.12 -17.32 11.25
CA TYR A 1 -12.01 -18.11 10.38
C TYR A 1 -11.18 -19.01 9.47
N LYS A 2 -11.39 -20.35 9.48
CA LYS A 2 -10.59 -21.25 8.62
C LYS A 2 -10.85 -21.00 7.13
N TRP A 3 -12.10 -20.73 6.77
CA TRP A 3 -12.53 -20.40 5.41
C TRP A 3 -11.81 -19.18 4.82
N PHE A 4 -11.32 -18.25 5.65
CA PHE A 4 -10.66 -17.03 5.17
C PHE A 4 -9.34 -17.35 4.44
N LYS A 5 -8.65 -18.45 4.81
CA LYS A 5 -7.44 -18.88 4.11
C LYS A 5 -7.73 -19.30 2.67
N ASP A 6 -8.95 -19.77 2.40
CA ASP A 6 -9.36 -20.25 1.09
C ASP A 6 -9.57 -19.10 0.09
N LEU A 7 -9.73 -17.86 0.58
CA LEU A 7 -9.69 -16.65 -0.26
C LEU A 7 -8.30 -16.37 -0.86
N ASN A 8 -7.24 -16.98 -0.29
CA ASN A 8 -5.86 -16.87 -0.73
C ASN A 8 -5.36 -15.41 -0.93
N LEU A 9 -5.90 -14.48 -0.14
CA LEU A 9 -5.48 -13.07 -0.14
C LEU A 9 -4.05 -12.95 0.39
N ARG A 10 -3.22 -12.19 -0.30
CA ARG A 10 -1.82 -11.89 0.08
C ARG A 10 -1.50 -10.47 -0.32
N TRP A 11 -0.56 -9.88 0.41
CA TRP A 11 -0.05 -8.56 0.10
C TRP A 11 1.46 -8.53 0.30
N TYR A 12 2.14 -7.64 -0.42
CA TYR A 12 3.58 -7.45 -0.27
C TYR A 12 3.87 -6.74 1.05
N ALA A 13 5.04 -7.00 1.64
CA ALA A 13 5.40 -6.48 2.97
C ALA A 13 5.95 -5.05 2.94
N LEU A 14 6.49 -4.60 1.80
CA LEU A 14 7.23 -3.35 1.67
C LEU A 14 6.40 -2.27 0.94
N PRO A 15 5.81 -1.29 1.65
CA PRO A 15 5.20 -0.13 1.01
C PRO A 15 6.28 0.87 0.61
N ALA A 16 6.55 1.00 -0.69
CA ALA A 16 7.50 1.97 -1.22
C ALA A 16 6.80 2.96 -2.16
N VAL A 17 6.93 4.25 -1.87
CA VAL A 17 6.48 5.33 -2.75
C VAL A 17 7.65 5.74 -3.63
N SER A 18 7.43 5.81 -4.95
CA SER A 18 8.49 6.01 -5.94
C SER A 18 8.24 7.14 -6.93
N ASN A 19 7.19 7.94 -6.72
CA ASN A 19 6.74 8.99 -7.65
C ASN A 19 6.59 10.37 -6.98
N MET A 20 7.21 10.57 -5.82
CA MET A 20 7.27 11.86 -5.15
C MET A 20 8.58 12.60 -5.47
N LEU A 21 8.51 13.93 -5.45
CA LEU A 21 9.66 14.82 -5.55
C LEU A 21 10.17 15.15 -4.14
N LEU A 22 11.47 14.99 -3.91
CA LEU A 22 12.12 15.56 -2.73
C LEU A 22 12.71 16.92 -3.10
N GLU A 23 12.29 17.95 -2.37
CA GLU A 23 12.89 19.28 -2.42
C GLU A 23 13.63 19.54 -1.11
N VAL A 24 14.87 20.02 -1.20
CA VAL A 24 15.62 20.49 -0.04
C VAL A 24 16.59 21.61 -0.44
N GLY A 25 16.44 22.77 0.20
CA GLY A 25 17.34 23.91 -0.02
C GLY A 25 17.30 24.46 -1.44
N GLY A 26 16.15 24.33 -2.13
CA GLY A 26 15.95 24.74 -3.51
C GLY A 26 16.48 23.75 -4.55
N LEU A 27 17.02 22.60 -4.13
CA LEU A 27 17.39 21.51 -5.03
C LEU A 27 16.26 20.49 -5.14
N GLU A 28 16.04 20.00 -6.36
CA GLU A 28 15.00 19.03 -6.69
C GLU A 28 15.62 17.66 -6.99
N PHE A 29 15.12 16.62 -6.32
CA PHE A 29 15.52 15.23 -6.51
C PHE A 29 14.31 14.45 -7.07
N PRO A 30 14.17 14.36 -8.41
CA PRO A 30 13.00 13.77 -9.05
C PRO A 30 12.90 12.25 -8.92
N ALA A 31 13.95 11.58 -8.44
CA ALA A 31 13.98 10.13 -8.25
C ALA A 31 14.50 9.79 -6.84
N CYS A 32 13.61 9.81 -5.86
CA CYS A 32 13.91 9.54 -4.45
C CYS A 32 12.90 8.54 -3.85
N PRO A 33 12.94 7.25 -4.24
CA PRO A 33 12.04 6.27 -3.66
C PRO A 33 12.32 6.09 -2.16
N PHE A 34 11.27 5.98 -1.36
CA PHE A 34 11.36 5.75 0.08
C PHE A 34 10.28 4.77 0.54
N ASN A 35 10.52 4.11 1.68
CA ASN A 35 9.61 3.14 2.26
C ASN A 35 9.56 3.26 3.78
N GLY A 36 8.51 2.68 4.36
CA GLY A 36 8.39 2.40 5.79
C GLY A 36 7.87 0.99 5.99
N TRP A 37 6.86 0.86 6.84
CA TRP A 37 6.06 -0.34 7.05
C TRP A 37 4.58 0.01 6.98
N TYR A 38 3.76 -0.97 6.64
CA TYR A 38 2.32 -0.79 6.52
C TYR A 38 1.64 -0.50 7.85
N LEU A 39 0.65 0.38 7.83
CA LEU A 39 -0.44 0.40 8.78
C LEU A 39 -1.51 -0.60 8.31
N GLY A 40 -1.99 -1.48 9.21
CA GLY A 40 -2.88 -2.58 8.81
C GLY A 40 -4.16 -2.16 8.09
N THR A 41 -4.67 -0.95 8.32
CA THR A 41 -5.85 -0.40 7.63
C THR A 41 -5.59 -0.03 6.18
N GLU A 42 -4.35 0.26 5.78
CA GLU A 42 -3.99 0.50 4.39
C GLU A 42 -4.30 -0.74 3.55
N ILE A 43 -3.89 -1.92 4.03
CA ILE A 43 -4.17 -3.19 3.33
C ILE A 43 -5.61 -3.64 3.59
N GLY A 44 -5.98 -3.80 4.86
CA GLY A 44 -7.21 -4.48 5.25
C GLY A 44 -8.50 -3.70 4.92
N VAL A 45 -8.43 -2.37 4.88
CA VAL A 45 -9.58 -1.52 4.54
C VAL A 45 -9.40 -0.96 3.12
N ARG A 46 -8.30 -0.27 2.84
CA ARG A 46 -8.20 0.46 1.57
C ARG A 46 -7.90 -0.46 0.39
N ASP A 47 -6.92 -1.35 0.51
CA ASP A 47 -6.57 -2.23 -0.61
C ASP A 47 -7.58 -3.37 -0.82
N PHE A 48 -8.05 -3.99 0.26
CA PHE A 48 -8.99 -5.12 0.18
C PHE A 48 -10.45 -4.70 0.04
N CYS A 49 -10.91 -3.63 0.71
CA CYS A 49 -12.33 -3.37 0.89
C CYS A 49 -12.87 -2.16 0.11
N ASP A 50 -12.04 -1.23 -0.36
CA ASP A 50 -12.52 -0.14 -1.21
C ASP A 50 -13.15 -0.72 -2.50
N SER A 51 -14.32 -0.20 -2.90
CA SER A 51 -15.10 -0.73 -4.03
C SER A 51 -14.41 -0.59 -5.38
N GLN A 52 -13.52 0.38 -5.52
CA GLN A 52 -12.66 0.58 -6.69
C GLN A 52 -11.36 -0.24 -6.66
N ARG A 53 -11.16 -1.09 -5.66
CA ARG A 53 -9.98 -1.96 -5.48
C ARG A 53 -10.40 -3.42 -5.51
N TYR A 54 -9.97 -4.24 -4.54
CA TYR A 54 -10.31 -5.66 -4.54
C TYR A 54 -11.78 -5.92 -4.16
N ASN A 55 -12.44 -4.98 -3.48
CA ASN A 55 -13.86 -5.03 -3.12
C ASN A 55 -14.32 -6.38 -2.50
N VAL A 56 -13.58 -6.93 -1.54
CA VAL A 56 -13.87 -8.26 -0.94
C VAL A 56 -14.85 -8.20 0.25
N LEU A 57 -15.58 -7.10 0.40
CA LEU A 57 -16.56 -6.93 1.47
C LEU A 57 -17.90 -7.64 1.21
N GLU A 58 -18.21 -7.94 -0.05
CA GLU A 58 -19.47 -8.55 -0.49
C GLU A 58 -19.37 -10.08 -0.63
#